data_AF-A0A8H7SZM6-F1
#
_entry.id   AF-A0A8H7SZM6-F1
#
_cell.length_a   1.000
_cell.length_b   1.000
_cell.length_c   1.000
_cell.angle_alpha   90.00
_cell.angle_beta   90.00
_cell.angle_gamma   90.00
#
_symmetry.space_group_name_H-M   'P 1'
#
loop_
_entity.id
_entity.type
_entity.pdbx_description
1 polymer ?
#
loop_
_entity_poly.entity_id
_entity_poly.type
_entity_poly.pdbx_seq_one_letter_code
_entity_poly.pdbx_strand_id
1 'polypeptide(L)'
;MSFQEQLSDLQLKSSQFSPSNVLLSQKIYGDLVLAKKWKHVDYKPVNDLDICVFIATEPESNQQLTILPIYQDKTQLSLQRISEIFEILSPIE
;
A
#
# COMPACT_ATOMS: atom_id res chain seq x y z
N MET A 1 -13.74 -10.54 7.49
CA MET A 1 -12.85 -9.91 8.47
C MET A 1 -13.30 -8.48 8.69
N SER A 2 -13.26 -8.01 9.93
CA SER A 2 -13.56 -6.63 10.31
C SER A 2 -12.39 -5.69 9.95
N PHE A 3 -12.65 -4.38 9.90
CA PHE A 3 -11.61 -3.37 9.68
C PHE A 3 -10.46 -3.48 10.70
N GLN A 4 -10.77 -3.73 11.98
CA GLN A 4 -9.75 -3.84 13.02
C GLN A 4 -8.88 -5.10 12.87
N GLU A 5 -9.46 -6.22 12.44
CA GLU A 5 -8.71 -7.44 12.15
C GLU A 5 -7.73 -7.22 11.00
N GLN A 6 -8.17 -6.55 9.93
CA GLN A 6 -7.33 -6.23 8.78
C GLN A 6 -6.24 -5.22 9.13
N LEU A 7 -6.55 -4.20 9.93
CA LEU A 7 -5.54 -3.25 10.40
C LEU A 7 -4.47 -3.94 11.27
N SER A 8 -4.88 -4.89 12.11
CA SER A 8 -3.97 -5.67 12.95
C SER A 8 -3.09 -6.60 12.11
N ASP A 9 -3.67 -7.29 11.13
CA ASP A 9 -2.91 -8.14 10.19
C ASP A 9 -1.93 -7.30 9.35
N LEU A 10 -2.34 -6.12 8.87
CA LEU A 10 -1.45 -5.17 8.20
C LEU A 10 -0.29 -4.75 9.10
N GLN A 11 -0.55 -4.44 10.37
CA GLN A 11 0.50 -4.10 11.35
C GLN A 11 1.47 -5.26 11.55
N LEU A 12 0.97 -6.50 11.64
CA LEU A 12 1.81 -7.69 11.77
C LEU A 12 2.69 -7.89 10.52
N LYS A 13 2.11 -7.82 9.32
CA LYS A 13 2.84 -8.00 8.06
C LYS A 13 3.84 -6.89 7.75
N SER A 14 3.61 -5.69 8.27
CA SER A 14 4.52 -4.56 8.12
C SER A 14 5.50 -4.40 9.28
N SER A 15 5.43 -5.23 10.33
CA SER A 15 6.23 -5.08 11.56
C SER A 15 7.75 -5.08 11.37
N GLN A 16 8.21 -5.66 10.26
CA GLN A 16 9.63 -5.68 9.86
C GLN A 16 10.10 -4.38 9.19
N PHE A 17 9.18 -3.49 8.79
CA PHE A 17 9.51 -2.24 8.10
C PHE A 17 9.82 -1.12 9.07
N SER A 18 10.37 -0.02 8.53
CA SER A 18 10.58 1.18 9.34
C SER A 18 9.27 1.66 10.00
N PRO A 19 9.29 2.13 11.26
CA PRO A 19 8.08 2.55 11.97
C PRO A 19 7.26 3.63 11.23
N SER A 20 7.93 4.50 10.47
CA SER A 20 7.26 5.46 9.59
C SER A 20 6.46 4.77 8.49
N ASN A 21 7.02 3.76 7.83
CA ASN A 21 6.35 3.08 6.72
C ASN A 21 5.20 2.20 7.21
N VAL A 22 5.32 1.62 8.41
CA VAL A 22 4.19 0.98 9.11
C VAL A 22 3.05 1.96 9.33
N LEU A 23 3.34 3.14 9.89
CA LEU A 23 2.33 4.16 10.15
C LEU A 23 1.71 4.68 8.85
N LEU A 24 2.52 4.88 7.80
CA LEU A 24 2.04 5.29 6.49
C LEU A 24 1.08 4.26 5.91
N SER A 25 1.44 2.98 5.95
CA SER A 25 0.60 1.88 5.47
C SER A 25 -0.74 1.85 6.19
N GLN A 26 -0.75 1.99 7.52
CA GLN A 26 -1.98 2.06 8.32
C GLN A 26 -2.86 3.26 7.95
N LYS A 27 -2.26 4.43 7.75
CA LYS A 27 -2.99 5.65 7.35
C LYS A 27 -3.63 5.50 5.97
N ILE A 28 -2.88 4.98 4.99
CA ILE A 28 -3.40 4.77 3.64
C ILE A 28 -4.51 3.72 3.64
N TYR A 29 -4.34 2.60 4.35
CA TYR A 29 -5.40 1.61 4.50
C TYR A 29 -6.67 2.22 5.10
N GLY A 30 -6.53 3.00 6.17
CA GLY A 30 -7.63 3.73 6.79
C GLY A 30 -8.34 4.69 5.82
N ASP A 31 -7.58 5.44 5.02
CA ASP A 31 -8.14 6.35 4.01
C ASP A 31 -8.93 5.59 2.93
N LEU A 32 -8.34 4.53 2.36
CA LEU A 32 -8.99 3.72 1.33
C LEU A 32 -10.30 3.11 1.82
N VAL A 33 -10.31 2.51 3.01
CA VAL A 33 -11.49 1.80 3.53
C VAL A 33 -12.52 2.74 4.14
N LEU A 34 -12.11 3.72 4.95
CA LEU A 34 -13.05 4.55 5.72
C LEU A 34 -13.46 5.82 4.97
N ALA A 35 -12.50 6.54 4.39
CA ALA A 35 -12.77 7.81 3.72
C ALA A 35 -13.31 7.57 2.31
N LYS A 36 -12.60 6.77 1.50
CA LYS A 36 -12.99 6.46 0.13
C LYS A 36 -14.01 5.33 0.01
N LYS A 37 -14.25 4.57 1.08
CA LYS A 37 -15.24 3.46 1.14
C LYS A 37 -14.98 2.36 0.11
N TRP A 38 -13.70 2.07 -0.17
CA TRP A 38 -13.34 0.98 -1.07
C TRP A 38 -13.66 -0.36 -0.41
N LYS A 39 -14.40 -1.22 -1.13
CA LYS A 39 -14.95 -2.46 -0.57
C LYS A 39 -13.90 -3.57 -0.44
N HIS A 40 -12.93 -3.58 -1.35
CA HIS A 40 -11.89 -4.60 -1.43
C HIS A 40 -10.54 -3.90 -1.51
N VAL A 41 -9.80 -3.96 -0.40
CA VAL A 41 -8.46 -3.41 -0.24
C VAL A 41 -7.58 -4.51 0.34
N ASP A 42 -6.87 -5.20 -0.52
CA ASP A 42 -5.83 -6.16 -0.13
C ASP A 42 -4.48 -5.45 -0.02
N TYR A 43 -3.52 -6.10 0.63
CA TYR A 43 -2.17 -5.58 0.78
C TYR A 43 -1.12 -6.68 0.78
N LYS A 44 0.05 -6.36 0.22
CA LYS A 44 1.22 -7.24 0.17
C LYS A 44 2.45 -6.48 0.68
N PRO A 45 3.21 -7.03 1.64
CA PRO A 45 4.50 -6.48 2.03
C PRO A 45 5.49 -6.61 0.87
N VAL A 46 6.20 -5.53 0.54
CA VAL A 46 7.24 -5.49 -0.49
C VAL A 46 8.54 -5.07 0.18
N ASN A 47 9.39 -6.05 0.47
CA ASN A 47 10.60 -5.86 1.26
C ASN A 47 11.58 -4.89 0.59
N ASP A 48 11.72 -4.96 -0.73
CA ASP A 48 12.64 -4.10 -1.50
C ASP A 48 12.22 -2.62 -1.48
N LEU A 49 10.96 -2.34 -1.14
CA LEU A 49 10.42 -0.99 -0.98
C LEU A 49 10.21 -0.59 0.48
N ASP A 50 10.51 -1.47 1.44
CA ASP A 50 10.26 -1.28 2.88
C ASP A 50 8.83 -0.84 3.19
N ILE A 51 7.83 -1.33 2.45
CA ILE A 51 6.44 -0.89 2.61
C ILE A 51 5.40 -1.93 2.15
N CYS A 52 4.15 -1.77 2.61
CA CYS A 52 3.02 -2.50 2.05
C CYS A 52 2.46 -1.78 0.82
N VAL A 53 2.26 -2.55 -0.25
CA VAL A 53 1.53 -2.12 -1.44
C VAL A 53 0.09 -2.59 -1.31
N PHE A 54 -0.86 -1.76 -1.75
CA PHE A 54 -2.28 -2.07 -1.69
C PHE A 54 -2.79 -2.46 -3.07
N ILE A 55 -3.59 -3.52 -3.14
CA ILE A 55 -4.28 -3.94 -4.35
C ILE A 55 -5.75 -3.74 -4.08
N ALA A 56 -6.38 -2.83 -4.81
CA ALA A 56 -7.73 -2.45 -4.46
C ALA A 56 -8.54 -2.05 -5.69
N THR A 57 -9.85 -2.28 -5.62
CA THR A 57 -10.77 -2.00 -6.73
C THR A 57 -11.43 -0.64 -6.52
N GLU A 58 -11.26 0.25 -7.48
CA GLU A 58 -11.89 1.56 -7.44
C GLU A 58 -13.42 1.43 -7.58
N PRO A 59 -14.22 2.07 -6.69
CA PRO A 59 -15.68 1.88 -6.66
C PRO A 59 -16.42 2.33 -7.93
N GLU A 60 -15.90 3.33 -8.64
CA GLU A 60 -16.60 3.93 -9.79
C GLU A 60 -16.30 3.20 -11.10
N SER A 61 -15.04 2.82 -11.31
CA SER A 61 -14.56 2.20 -12.55
C SER A 61 -14.53 0.67 -12.49
N ASN A 62 -14.63 0.08 -11.29
CA ASN A 62 -14.29 -1.33 -11.02
C ASN A 62 -12.88 -1.72 -11.52
N GLN A 63 -12.00 -0.75 -11.74
CA GLN A 63 -10.62 -1.01 -12.12
C GLN A 63 -9.82 -1.44 -10.89
N GLN A 64 -9.04 -2.51 -11.03
CA GLN A 64 -8.06 -2.89 -10.02
C GLN A 64 -6.84 -1.97 -10.12
N LEU A 65 -6.39 -1.46 -8.98
CA LEU A 65 -5.28 -0.54 -8.87
C LEU A 65 -4.26 -1.08 -7.87
N THR A 66 -2.99 -0.93 -8.23
CA THR A 66 -1.85 -1.15 -7.36
C THR A 66 -1.41 0.21 -6.81
N ILE A 67 -1.54 0.39 -5.50
CA ILE A 67 -1.27 1.65 -4.81
C ILE A 67 -0.02 1.49 -3.96
N LEU A 68 1.03 2.22 -4.31
CA LEU A 68 2.27 2.33 -3.55
C LEU A 68 2.23 3.57 -2.66
N PRO A 69 2.19 3.43 -1.33
CA PRO A 69 2.35 4.56 -0.43
C PRO A 69 3.76 5.13 -0.52
N ILE A 70 3.88 6.46 -0.56
CA ILE A 70 5.16 7.15 -0.45
C ILE A 70 5.05 8.36 0.46
N TYR A 71 6.14 8.72 1.13
CA TYR A 71 6.27 10.02 1.78
C TYR A 71 6.79 11.02 0.75
N GLN A 72 5.92 11.88 0.22
CA GLN A 72 6.31 12.85 -0.82
C GLN A 72 7.56 13.66 -0.43
N ASP A 73 7.66 14.08 0.83
CA ASP A 73 8.78 14.90 1.32
C ASP A 73 10.10 14.13 1.43
N LYS A 74 10.04 12.79 1.46
CA LYS A 74 11.21 11.90 1.65
C LYS A 74 11.54 11.07 0.41
N THR A 75 10.61 10.98 -0.54
CA THR A 75 10.74 10.16 -1.73
C THR A 75 10.90 11.06 -2.94
N GLN A 76 12.14 11.17 -3.44
CA GLN A 76 12.39 11.80 -4.72
C GLN A 76 12.01 10.83 -5.85
N LEU A 77 10.90 11.12 -6.53
CA LEU A 77 10.49 10.38 -7.71
C LEU A 77 11.29 10.88 -8.92
N SER A 78 12.11 10.00 -9.48
CA SER A 78 12.72 10.15 -10.80
C SER A 78 12.13 9.12 -11.75
N LEU A 79 12.26 9.33 -13.06
CA LEU A 79 11.83 8.34 -14.06
C LEU A 79 12.53 6.98 -13.84
N GLN A 80 13.82 7.02 -13.50
CA GLN A 80 14.58 5.82 -13.15
C GLN A 80 13.97 5.12 -11.93
N ARG A 81 13.67 5.86 -10.86
CA ARG A 81 13.08 5.27 -9.65
C ARG A 81 11.69 4.69 -9.91
N ILE A 82 10.90 5.34 -10.75
CA ILE A 82 9.59 4.83 -11.17
C ILE A 82 9.77 3.51 -11.94
N SER A 83 10.73 3.44 -12.87
CA SER A 83 11.04 2.20 -13.60
C SER A 83 11.45 1.06 -12.66
N GLU A 84 12.34 1.33 -11.70
CA GLU A 84 12.73 0.35 -10.68
C GLU A 84 11.53 -0.14 -9.86
N ILE A 85 10.62 0.76 -9.48
CA ILE A 85 9.39 0.39 -8.78
C ILE A 85 8.54 -0.55 -9.64
N PHE A 86 8.34 -0.26 -10.93
CA PHE A 86 7.59 -1.15 -11.81
C PHE A 86 8.25 -2.53 -11.96
N GLU A 87 9.58 -2.59 -12.06
CA GLU A 87 10.30 -3.86 -12.11
C GLU A 87 10.06 -4.69 -10.83
N ILE A 88 10.17 -4.05 -9.65
CA ILE A 88 9.90 -4.69 -8.35
C ILE A 88 8.45 -5.16 -8.22
N LEU A 89 7.49 -4.39 -8.75
CA LEU A 89 6.06 -4.69 -8.63
C LEU A 89 5.55 -5.65 -9.72
N SER A 90 6.28 -5.87 -10.81
CA SER A 90 5.89 -6.77 -11.89
C SER A 90 5.48 -8.20 -11.47
N PRO A 91 6.05 -8.83 -10.41
CA PRO A 91 5.62 -10.16 -9.96
C PRO A 91 4.36 -10.14 -9.09
N ILE A 92 3.80 -8.96 -8.80
CA ILE A 92 2.70 -8.77 -7.86
C ILE A 92 1.34 -8.76 -8.56
N GLU A 93 1.33 -8.45 -9.87
CA GLU A 93 0.20 -8.53 -10.83
C GLU A 93 -0.08 -9.97 -11.28
#